data_AF-A0AAV0GK48-F1
#
_entry.id   AF-A0AAV0GK48-F1
#
_cell.length_a   1.000
_cell.length_b   1.000
_cell.length_c   1.000
_cell.angle_alpha   90.00
_cell.angle_beta   90.00
_cell.angle_gamma   90.00
#
_symmetry.space_group_name_H-M   'P 1'
#
loop_
_entity.id
_entity.type
_entity.pdbx_description
1 polymer ?
#
loop_
_entity_poly.entity_id
_entity_poly.type
_entity_poly.pdbx_seq_one_letter_code
_entity_poly.pdbx_strand_id
1 'polypeptide(L)'
;MMNIRKDIIDFHGEMILLINYSNLNYTGLAKILKKYDKRTGGQLRPPFIKKVLQQPFFTTDLVSKLVKECESTINTIFPDSEETIKMGLGQEKVPLRGESIFRNNVAALLNMQEIRKGSSTYSHFSLPPLTLTDFDLIQSLQLPPLIAIP
;
A
#
# COMPACT_ATOMS: atom_id res chain seq x y z
N MET A 1 -17.46 6.41 21.81
CA MET A 1 -16.04 6.70 21.46
C MET A 1 -15.35 5.58 20.68
N MET A 2 -15.55 4.29 21.01
CA MET A 2 -14.91 3.17 20.27
C MET A 2 -15.26 3.12 18.77
N ASN A 3 -16.49 3.47 18.37
CA ASN A 3 -16.90 3.46 16.96
C ASN A 3 -16.17 4.55 16.13
N ILE A 4 -16.04 5.76 16.66
CA ILE A 4 -15.34 6.86 15.98
C ILE A 4 -13.86 6.53 15.76
N ARG A 5 -13.20 5.92 16.76
CA ARG A 5 -11.82 5.44 16.62
C ARG A 5 -11.70 4.44 15.47
N LYS A 6 -12.58 3.44 15.45
CA LYS A 6 -12.62 2.42 14.41
C LYS A 6 -12.85 3.03 13.03
N ASP A 7 -13.81 3.94 12.90
CA ASP A 7 -14.17 4.57 11.63
C ASP A 7 -13.00 5.41 11.06
N ILE A 8 -12.26 6.11 11.92
CA ILE A 8 -11.07 6.88 11.52
C ILE A 8 -9.95 5.94 11.04
N ILE A 9 -9.71 4.83 11.75
CA ILE A 9 -8.70 3.83 11.37
C ILE A 9 -9.08 3.13 10.06
N ASP A 10 -10.34 2.75 9.90
CA ASP A 10 -10.85 2.12 8.68
C ASP A 10 -10.73 3.09 7.48
N PHE A 11 -11.05 4.37 7.68
CA PHE A 11 -10.88 5.40 6.65
C PHE A 11 -9.41 5.63 6.25
N HIS A 12 -8.50 5.69 7.23
CA HIS A 12 -7.05 5.73 6.96
C HIS A 12 -6.60 4.52 6.14
N GLY A 13 -7.01 3.33 6.54
CA GLY A 13 -6.70 2.09 5.84
C GLY A 13 -7.23 2.05 4.41
N GLU A 14 -8.43 2.58 4.14
CA GLU A 14 -8.96 2.66 2.78
C GLU A 14 -8.16 3.62 1.88
N MET A 15 -7.67 4.74 2.43
CA MET A 15 -6.81 5.66 1.69
C MET A 15 -5.45 5.03 1.35
N ILE A 16 -4.86 4.25 2.27
CA ILE A 16 -3.63 3.50 1.97
C ILE A 16 -3.86 2.49 0.85
N LEU A 17 -4.97 1.74 0.89
CA LEU A 17 -5.33 0.81 -0.18
C LEU A 17 -5.49 1.50 -1.54
N LEU A 18 -6.02 2.73 -1.55
CA LEU A 18 -6.15 3.54 -2.76
C LEU A 18 -4.77 3.94 -3.33
N ILE A 19 -3.83 4.36 -2.49
CA ILE A 19 -2.44 4.64 -2.89
C ILE A 19 -1.79 3.38 -3.45
N ASN A 20 -2.00 2.23 -2.80
CA ASN A 20 -1.47 0.95 -3.27
C ASN A 20 -2.04 0.54 -4.64
N TYR A 21 -3.35 0.72 -4.85
CA TYR A 21 -3.99 0.48 -6.14
C TYR A 21 -3.30 1.29 -7.25
N SER A 22 -3.06 2.58 -7.02
CA SER A 22 -2.36 3.44 -7.98
C SER A 22 -0.97 2.91 -8.33
N ASN A 23 -0.16 2.60 -7.32
CA ASN A 23 1.20 2.09 -7.46
C ASN A 23 1.27 0.76 -8.22
N LEU A 24 0.36 -0.16 -7.91
CA LEU A 24 0.30 -1.48 -8.54
C LEU A 24 -0.06 -1.35 -10.03
N ASN A 25 -1.08 -0.54 -10.35
CA ASN A 25 -1.53 -0.33 -11.73
C ASN A 25 -0.45 0.37 -12.56
N TYR A 26 0.20 1.40 -12.02
CA TYR A 26 1.32 2.06 -12.69
C TYR A 26 2.45 1.06 -12.98
N THR A 27 2.81 0.23 -12.00
CA THR A 27 3.85 -0.80 -12.19
C THR A 27 3.46 -1.81 -13.27
N GLY A 28 2.20 -2.25 -13.28
CA GLY A 28 1.66 -3.14 -14.32
C GLY A 28 1.79 -2.53 -15.71
N LEU A 29 1.35 -1.28 -15.88
CA LEU A 29 1.45 -0.53 -17.14
C LEU A 29 2.90 -0.36 -17.58
N ALA A 30 3.79 0.06 -16.68
CA ALA A 30 5.20 0.23 -17.00
C ALA A 30 5.87 -1.10 -17.42
N LYS A 31 5.52 -2.21 -16.75
CA LYS A 31 6.05 -3.55 -17.07
C LYS A 31 5.53 -4.09 -18.40
N ILE A 32 4.24 -3.94 -18.71
CA ILE A 32 3.69 -4.44 -19.98
C ILE A 32 4.20 -3.63 -21.17
N LEU A 33 4.34 -2.31 -21.03
CA LEU A 33 4.94 -1.45 -22.06
C LEU A 33 6.41 -1.80 -22.27
N LYS A 34 7.19 -2.01 -21.19
CA LYS A 34 8.58 -2.48 -21.29
C LYS A 34 8.67 -3.83 -22.01
N LYS A 35 7.71 -4.74 -21.77
CA LYS A 35 7.66 -6.05 -22.44
C LYS A 35 7.34 -5.91 -23.93
N TYR A 36 6.41 -5.03 -24.30
CA TYR A 36 6.06 -4.75 -25.68
C TYR A 36 7.26 -4.21 -26.47
N ASP A 37 7.92 -3.16 -25.97
CA ASP A 37 9.09 -2.55 -26.63
C ASP A 37 10.21 -3.58 -26.80
N LYS A 38 10.49 -4.40 -25.77
CA LYS A 38 11.51 -5.47 -25.83
C LYS A 38 11.21 -6.55 -26.87
N ARG A 39 9.94 -6.91 -27.08
CA ARG A 39 9.56 -7.98 -28.02
C ARG A 39 9.46 -7.50 -29.47
N THR A 40 9.10 -6.24 -29.66
CA THR A 40 8.80 -5.70 -30.99
C THR A 40 9.91 -4.81 -31.55
N GLY A 41 10.85 -4.35 -30.72
CA GLY A 41 11.79 -3.29 -31.07
C GLY A 41 11.15 -1.90 -31.15
N GLY A 42 9.88 -1.77 -30.78
CA GLY A 42 9.16 -0.50 -30.74
C GLY A 42 9.59 0.42 -29.59
N GLN A 43 9.04 1.64 -29.60
CA GLN A 43 9.27 2.66 -28.57
C GLN A 43 7.94 3.26 -28.08
N LEU A 44 7.00 2.40 -27.68
CA LEU A 44 5.69 2.81 -27.21
C LEU A 44 5.72 3.28 -25.75
N ARG A 45 6.64 2.76 -24.92
CA ARG A 45 6.69 3.07 -23.49
C ARG A 45 6.85 4.56 -23.18
N PRO A 46 7.79 5.31 -23.79
CA PRO A 46 7.99 6.73 -23.42
C PRO A 46 6.75 7.61 -23.63
N PRO A 47 6.09 7.63 -24.81
CA PRO A 47 4.91 8.47 -25.01
C PRO A 47 3.70 8.01 -24.18
N PHE A 48 3.57 6.71 -23.88
CA PHE A 48 2.46 6.20 -23.09
C PHE A 48 2.61 6.50 -21.61
N ILE A 49 3.82 6.35 -21.04
CA ILE A 49 4.08 6.70 -19.64
C ILE A 49 3.81 8.17 -19.37
N LYS A 50 4.21 9.07 -20.28
CA LYS A 50 3.90 10.51 -20.15
C LYS A 50 2.40 10.78 -19.99
N LYS A 51 1.55 10.05 -20.73
CA LYS A 51 0.09 10.16 -20.62
C LYS A 51 -0.43 9.58 -19.30
N VAL A 52 0.13 8.43 -18.88
CA VAL A 52 -0.24 7.75 -17.63
C VAL A 52 0.02 8.63 -16.40
N LEU A 53 1.16 9.33 -16.35
CA LEU A 53 1.52 10.21 -15.24
C LEU A 53 0.56 11.40 -15.06
N GLN A 54 -0.22 11.72 -16.08
CA GLN A 54 -1.23 12.79 -16.06
C GLN A 54 -2.63 12.27 -15.75
N GLN A 55 -2.81 10.96 -15.60
CA GLN A 55 -4.13 10.40 -15.32
C GLN A 55 -4.49 10.54 -13.84
N PRO A 56 -5.77 10.82 -13.51
CA PRO A 56 -6.21 11.03 -12.13
C PRO A 56 -5.89 9.86 -11.19
N PHE A 57 -5.89 8.62 -11.70
CA PHE A 57 -5.57 7.44 -10.87
C PHE A 57 -4.13 7.46 -10.34
N PHE A 58 -3.22 8.18 -10.99
CA PHE A 58 -1.82 8.30 -10.60
C PHE A 58 -1.55 9.55 -9.72
N THR A 59 -2.46 10.52 -9.68
CA THR A 59 -2.33 11.75 -8.90
C THR A 59 -2.72 11.52 -7.44
N THR A 60 -1.85 10.90 -6.66
CA THR A 60 -2.12 10.50 -5.27
C THR A 60 -1.60 11.48 -4.21
N ASP A 61 -1.07 12.63 -4.59
CA ASP A 61 -0.46 13.61 -3.67
C ASP A 61 -1.44 14.08 -2.58
N LEU A 62 -2.68 14.39 -2.98
CA LEU A 62 -3.73 14.81 -2.06
C LEU A 62 -4.09 13.68 -1.08
N VAL A 63 -4.25 12.45 -1.59
CA VAL A 63 -4.54 11.28 -0.75
C VAL A 63 -3.40 11.03 0.23
N SER A 64 -2.15 11.15 -0.22
CA SER A 64 -0.96 10.99 0.63
C SER A 64 -0.89 12.06 1.73
N LYS A 65 -1.32 13.29 1.44
CA LYS A 65 -1.44 14.35 2.45
C LYS A 65 -2.53 14.03 3.47
N LEU A 66 -3.70 13.59 3.01
CA LEU A 66 -4.81 13.21 3.89
C LEU A 66 -4.46 12.02 4.80
N VAL A 67 -3.72 11.03 4.29
CA VAL A 67 -3.21 9.91 5.10
C VAL A 67 -2.34 10.42 6.26
N LYS A 68 -1.39 11.32 5.99
CA LYS A 68 -0.52 11.91 7.03
C LYS A 68 -1.29 12.75 8.04
N GLU A 69 -2.26 13.53 7.59
CA GLU A 69 -3.13 14.31 8.47
C GLU A 69 -3.98 13.39 9.38
N CYS A 70 -4.46 12.27 8.83
CA CYS A 70 -5.20 11.27 9.58
C CYS A 70 -4.30 10.59 10.63
N GLU A 71 -3.07 10.23 10.28
CA GLU A 71 -2.07 9.68 11.23
C GLU A 71 -1.79 10.64 12.39
N SER A 72 -1.56 11.93 12.10
CA SER A 72 -1.36 12.95 13.12
C SER A 72 -2.59 13.07 14.03
N THR A 73 -3.79 12.99 13.45
CA THR A 73 -5.06 13.07 14.18
C THR A 73 -5.24 11.85 15.08
N ILE A 74 -4.97 10.64 14.58
CA ILE A 74 -5.04 9.39 15.34
C ILE A 74 -4.07 9.46 16.53
N ASN A 75 -2.83 9.87 16.31
CA ASN A 75 -1.81 9.98 17.36
C ASN A 75 -2.18 11.02 18.44
N THR A 76 -2.86 12.10 18.05
CA THR A 76 -3.29 13.17 18.99
C THR A 76 -4.52 12.77 19.79
N ILE A 77 -5.50 12.11 19.15
CA ILE A 77 -6.79 11.77 19.78
C ILE A 77 -6.71 10.46 20.57
N PHE A 78 -5.81 9.54 20.18
CA PHE A 78 -5.64 8.24 20.80
C PHE A 78 -4.16 7.98 21.17
N PRO A 79 -3.54 8.84 22.02
CA PRO A 79 -2.18 8.61 22.48
C PRO A 79 -2.14 7.32 23.30
N ASP A 80 -1.33 6.36 22.87
CA ASP A 80 -0.99 5.10 23.53
C ASP A 80 -2.14 4.41 24.28
N SER A 81 -2.97 3.67 23.53
CA SER A 81 -3.59 2.47 24.12
C SER A 81 -2.75 1.26 23.72
N GLU A 82 -2.10 0.62 24.68
CA GLU A 82 -1.49 -0.73 24.56
C GLU A 82 -2.49 -1.81 24.05
N GLU A 83 -3.76 -1.46 23.86
CA GLU A 83 -4.84 -2.32 23.36
C GLU A 83 -4.84 -2.56 21.84
N THR A 84 -4.07 -1.80 21.05
CA THR A 84 -4.09 -1.92 19.57
C THR A 84 -3.64 -3.31 19.08
N ILE A 85 -2.87 -4.05 19.90
CA ILE A 85 -2.41 -5.42 19.59
C ILE A 85 -3.35 -6.50 20.15
N LYS A 86 -4.14 -6.20 21.19
CA LYS A 86 -4.97 -7.21 21.89
C LYS A 86 -6.33 -7.48 21.26
N MET A 87 -6.85 -6.57 20.44
CA MET A 87 -8.15 -6.76 19.77
C MET A 87 -8.13 -7.76 18.59
N GLY A 88 -6.98 -8.36 18.26
CA GLY A 88 -6.84 -9.29 17.13
C GLY A 88 -6.87 -10.78 17.46
N LEU A 89 -6.95 -11.21 18.73
CA LEU A 89 -6.74 -12.62 19.10
C LEU A 89 -7.79 -13.22 20.05
N GLY A 90 -8.99 -12.66 20.13
CA GLY A 90 -10.02 -13.17 21.01
C GLY A 90 -11.45 -13.01 20.50
N GLN A 91 -12.03 -14.14 20.09
CA GLN A 91 -13.46 -14.45 19.88
C GLN A 91 -14.02 -14.24 18.46
N GLU A 92 -14.33 -15.38 17.82
CA GLU A 92 -15.10 -15.50 16.57
C GLU A 92 -16.47 -14.80 16.64
N LYS A 93 -16.77 -13.93 15.65
CA LYS A 93 -17.91 -14.04 14.70
C LYS A 93 -18.22 -12.68 14.04
N VAL A 94 -18.33 -12.72 12.71
CA VAL A 94 -18.58 -11.64 11.72
C VAL A 94 -17.33 -10.86 11.34
N PRO A 95 -16.89 -10.85 10.05
CA PRO A 95 -15.78 -10.01 9.63
C PRO A 95 -16.25 -8.55 9.69
N LEU A 96 -15.96 -7.88 10.80
CA LEU A 96 -16.13 -6.45 10.93
C LEU A 96 -15.26 -5.82 9.84
N ARG A 97 -15.83 -4.89 9.05
CA ARG A 97 -15.18 -4.18 7.93
C ARG A 97 -13.70 -3.85 8.19
N GLY A 98 -13.38 -3.34 9.38
CA GLY A 98 -12.00 -3.03 9.79
C GLY A 98 -11.00 -4.20 9.85
N GLU A 99 -11.42 -5.41 10.18
CA GLU A 99 -10.55 -6.60 10.16
C GLU A 99 -10.16 -6.97 8.72
N SER A 100 -11.09 -6.81 7.77
CA SER A 100 -10.81 -6.96 6.35
C SER A 100 -9.89 -5.86 5.82
N ILE A 101 -10.10 -4.60 6.22
CA ILE A 101 -9.28 -3.46 5.77
C ILE A 101 -7.85 -3.60 6.28
N PHE A 102 -7.66 -3.95 7.55
CA PHE A 102 -6.34 -4.18 8.12
C PHE A 102 -5.58 -5.30 7.38
N ARG A 103 -6.21 -6.47 7.21
CA ARG A 103 -5.61 -7.58 6.45
C ARG A 103 -5.25 -7.19 5.02
N ASN A 104 -6.11 -6.43 4.35
CA ASN A 104 -5.86 -5.95 2.98
C ASN A 104 -4.66 -5.00 2.95
N ASN A 105 -4.50 -4.12 3.94
CA ASN A 105 -3.36 -3.20 4.03
C ASN A 105 -2.04 -3.95 4.26
N VAL A 106 -2.04 -4.95 5.14
CA VAL A 106 -0.87 -5.82 5.33
C VAL A 106 -0.50 -6.53 4.02
N ALA A 107 -1.49 -7.12 3.35
CA ALA A 107 -1.26 -7.78 2.06
C ALA A 107 -0.75 -6.81 0.98
N ALA A 108 -1.27 -5.58 0.95
CA ALA A 108 -0.81 -4.52 0.05
C ALA A 108 0.67 -4.17 0.29
N LEU A 109 1.06 -3.99 1.56
CA LEU A 109 2.44 -3.68 1.94
C LEU A 109 3.41 -4.81 1.55
N LEU A 110 3.07 -6.06 1.87
CA LEU A 110 3.89 -7.23 1.50
C LEU A 110 4.04 -7.36 -0.02
N ASN A 111 2.94 -7.21 -0.77
CA ASN A 111 2.98 -7.23 -2.24
C ASN A 111 3.90 -6.15 -2.80
N MET A 112 3.85 -4.93 -2.27
CA MET A 112 4.71 -3.82 -2.69
C MET A 112 6.18 -4.07 -2.35
N GLN A 113 6.46 -4.68 -1.20
CA GLN A 113 7.80 -5.08 -0.81
C GLN A 113 8.38 -6.09 -1.83
N GLU A 114 7.62 -7.13 -2.17
CA GLU A 114 8.06 -8.16 -3.12
C GLU A 114 8.23 -7.62 -4.54
N ILE A 115 7.29 -6.79 -5.01
CA ILE A 115 7.38 -6.14 -6.33
C ILE A 115 8.65 -5.28 -6.45
N ARG A 116 9.07 -4.64 -5.35
CA ARG A 116 10.26 -3.78 -5.29
C ARG A 116 11.56 -4.58 -5.15
N LYS A 117 11.56 -5.70 -4.42
CA LYS A 117 12.72 -6.63 -4.32
C LYS A 117 13.06 -7.29 -5.66
N GLY A 118 12.05 -7.66 -6.45
CA GLY A 118 12.22 -8.46 -7.67
C GLY A 118 12.65 -7.71 -8.95
N SER A 119 13.13 -6.47 -8.87
CA SER A 119 13.52 -5.71 -10.06
C SER A 119 15.00 -5.88 -10.39
N SER A 120 15.29 -6.65 -11.43
CA SER A 120 16.66 -6.83 -11.96
C SER A 120 17.27 -5.58 -12.62
N THR A 121 16.54 -4.45 -12.71
CA THR A 121 17.07 -3.14 -13.15
C THR A 121 16.26 -1.98 -12.57
N TYR A 122 16.85 -1.19 -11.66
CA TYR A 122 16.29 0.10 -11.25
C TYR A 122 16.36 1.10 -12.42
N SER A 123 15.31 1.86 -12.67
CA SER A 123 15.20 2.84 -13.77
C SER A 123 14.33 4.00 -13.29
N HIS A 124 14.43 5.18 -13.90
CA HIS A 124 13.61 6.36 -13.56
C HIS A 124 12.08 6.10 -13.64
N PHE A 125 11.66 5.06 -14.36
CA PHE A 125 10.25 4.68 -14.44
C PHE A 125 9.81 3.67 -13.37
N SER A 126 10.73 3.17 -12.56
CA SER A 126 10.43 2.28 -11.44
C SER A 126 9.90 3.11 -10.26
N LEU A 127 9.08 2.49 -9.42
CA LEU A 127 8.68 3.13 -8.16
C LEU A 127 9.91 3.31 -7.24
N PRO A 128 9.97 4.41 -6.48
CA PRO A 128 11.02 4.60 -5.48
C PRO A 128 10.93 3.52 -4.38
N PRO A 129 12.00 3.25 -3.62
CA PRO A 129 11.97 2.36 -2.44
C PRO A 129 10.93 2.82 -1.40
N LEU A 130 10.47 1.91 -0.54
CA LEU A 130 9.59 2.29 0.59
C LEU A 130 10.40 3.13 1.59
N THR A 131 9.74 4.02 2.31
CA THR A 131 10.38 4.85 3.35
C THR A 131 10.48 4.09 4.68
N LEU A 132 11.41 4.45 5.56
CA LEU A 132 11.66 3.77 6.84
C LEU A 132 10.41 3.60 7.71
N THR A 133 9.49 4.56 7.69
CA THR A 133 8.18 4.50 8.37
C THR A 133 7.31 3.32 7.92
N ASP A 134 7.40 2.93 6.64
CA ASP A 134 6.67 1.77 6.11
C ASP A 134 7.28 0.44 6.60
N PHE A 135 8.59 0.42 6.91
CA PHE A 135 9.30 -0.76 7.40
C PHE A 135 9.03 -1.02 8.88
N ASP A 136 8.94 0.02 9.72
CA ASP A 136 8.65 -0.12 11.15
C ASP A 136 7.26 -0.72 11.39
N LEU A 137 6.27 -0.32 10.56
CA LEU A 137 4.95 -0.94 10.55
C LEU A 137 5.01 -2.44 10.20
N ILE A 138 5.80 -2.82 9.18
CA ILE A 138 5.96 -4.22 8.76
C ILE A 138 6.67 -5.06 9.83
N GLN A 139 7.70 -4.49 10.47
CA GLN A 139 8.49 -5.20 11.49
C GLN A 139 7.75 -5.33 12.82
N SER A 140 6.89 -4.38 13.18
CA SER A 140 5.99 -4.50 14.34
C SER A 140 4.90 -5.56 14.17
N LEU A 141 4.57 -5.91 12.92
CA LEU A 141 3.43 -6.76 12.56
C LEU A 141 3.84 -8.21 12.30
N GLN A 142 4.97 -8.71 12.84
CA GLN A 142 5.51 -10.06 12.63
C GLN A 142 4.43 -11.14 12.52
N LEU A 143 3.93 -11.31 11.29
CA LEU A 143 3.08 -12.41 10.89
C LEU A 143 4.05 -13.47 10.37
N PRO A 144 3.89 -14.73 10.78
CA PRO A 144 4.72 -15.79 10.26
C PRO A 144 4.63 -15.79 8.73
N PRO A 145 5.74 -16.11 8.03
CA PRO A 145 5.79 -16.02 6.58
C PRO A 145 4.66 -16.87 5.98
N LEU A 146 3.74 -16.20 5.27
CA LEU A 146 2.73 -16.88 4.48
C LEU A 146 3.44 -17.54 3.31
N ILE A 147 3.53 -18.87 3.40
CA ILE A 147 3.98 -19.83 2.39
C ILE A 147 5.49 -20.09 2.42
N ALA A 148 5.86 -21.19 3.09
CA ALA A 148 7.02 -21.98 2.68
C ALA A 148 6.70 -22.57 1.31
N ILE A 149 7.36 -22.07 0.27
CA ILE A 149 7.36 -22.72 -1.04
C ILE A 149 8.23 -23.98 -0.88
N PRO A 150 7.77 -25.17 -1.33
CA PRO A 150 8.53 -26.41 -1.23
C PRO A 150 9.84 -26.38 -2.02
#